data_AF-M0CGL8-F1
#
_entry.id   AF-M0CGL8-F1
#
_cell.length_a   1.000
_cell.length_b   1.000
_cell.length_c   1.000
_cell.angle_alpha   90.00
_cell.angle_beta   90.00
_cell.angle_gamma   90.00
#
_symmetry.space_group_name_H-M   'P 1'
#
loop_
_entity.id
_entity.type
_entity.pdbx_description
1 polymer ?
#
loop_
_entity_poly.entity_id
_entity_poly.type
_entity_poly.pdbx_seq_one_letter_code
_entity_poly.pdbx_strand_id
1 'polypeptide(L)'
;MTTAATPSTTPTHQPTAEGGRQPTTTTQRPTATPSPTAVPDSDGDGLNDARERELGTDPDRVDTDDDRLNDSRELAVGTDPTTADTEGDGLSDGVEVLEYGTNGTVVDTDDDGLTDREEVEDHGSDPLAVHSDDDDIADATEVDEYGTDPTAIDSDGDELNDTAEISVHETDPAAADTDDDRLNDGAELEHGTDPTAADTDGDGLDDYRELNTYESDPTAVDTDGDGLADGTEAREYRTNPASVDTDEDGLNDTVELRRYNTDPTDVHSDSDTLNDSAEIEIYGTAPAYQDTDGDSIPDGVEVNMTSRFPDADPLEKDIYLELDYKTKLADRDVEAMEQRFRDASVNTTTGVDAVFENGTVDESQVRDGIDLHVYFDDELECDGTTEPPQEVPGTIDRGCSGGGHDNVGYYYGRIVEEVNVPDNGMEEAGFATTDSFYAADQSRSDVTTPVVMHELGHVLGIYAAGVDSHEFDHDEYPSVMNYNSPVTFLGYSDGTNGDDDHDDWAEIGARLSRRPYTDPYQIRDQTDERE
;
A
#
# COMPACT_ATOMS: atom_id res chain seq x y z
N MET A 1 -24.70 -15.44 -55.36
CA MET A 1 -24.58 -14.74 -56.64
C MET A 1 -23.10 -14.53 -56.88
N THR A 2 -22.44 -15.38 -57.69
CA THR A 2 -21.95 -15.06 -59.06
C THR A 2 -21.05 -13.81 -59.02
N THR A 3 -19.78 -13.74 -59.45
CA THR A 3 -18.87 -14.46 -60.39
C THR A 3 -17.64 -13.52 -60.52
N ALA A 4 -16.43 -13.82 -61.00
CA ALA A 4 -15.75 -14.97 -61.58
C ALA A 4 -14.25 -14.63 -61.63
N ALA A 5 -13.41 -15.65 -61.50
CA ALA A 5 -11.99 -15.63 -61.83
C ALA A 5 -11.77 -15.84 -63.34
N THR A 6 -10.61 -15.42 -63.86
CA THR A 6 -9.80 -16.23 -64.82
C THR A 6 -8.35 -15.73 -64.96
N PRO A 7 -7.41 -16.61 -65.37
CA PRO A 7 -5.97 -16.49 -65.14
C PRO A 7 -5.16 -16.19 -66.42
N SER A 8 -3.87 -15.87 -66.26
CA SER A 8 -2.92 -15.73 -67.38
C SER A 8 -1.86 -16.84 -67.35
N THR A 9 -1.73 -17.52 -68.49
CA THR A 9 -0.89 -18.70 -68.72
C THR A 9 0.42 -18.33 -69.44
N THR A 10 1.52 -18.89 -68.96
CA THR A 10 2.81 -19.06 -69.66
C THR A 10 2.65 -19.86 -70.96
N PRO A 11 3.54 -19.65 -71.95
CA PRO A 11 4.10 -20.80 -72.65
C PRO A 11 5.62 -20.70 -72.88
N THR A 12 6.27 -21.83 -72.63
CA THR A 12 7.65 -22.20 -72.94
C THR A 12 7.86 -22.38 -74.44
N HIS A 13 9.02 -21.99 -75.00
CA HIS A 13 9.61 -22.65 -76.16
C HIS A 13 11.14 -22.53 -76.20
N GLN A 14 11.78 -23.68 -76.43
CA GLN A 14 13.21 -24.01 -76.47
C GLN A 14 13.89 -23.64 -77.83
N PRO A 15 15.21 -23.89 -78.02
CA PRO A 15 16.15 -23.04 -78.77
C PRO A 15 16.44 -23.52 -80.20
N THR A 16 17.07 -22.66 -81.00
CA THR A 16 17.69 -23.04 -82.29
C THR A 16 19.06 -22.39 -82.49
N ALA A 17 20.03 -23.22 -82.85
CA ALA A 17 21.35 -22.85 -83.34
C ALA A 17 21.37 -22.88 -84.88
N GLU A 18 22.22 -22.02 -85.48
CA GLU A 18 22.85 -22.04 -86.82
C GLU A 18 23.12 -20.55 -87.18
N GLY A 19 24.25 -20.11 -87.72
CA GLY A 19 25.22 -20.76 -88.59
C GLY A 19 25.46 -19.90 -89.84
N GLY A 20 26.37 -18.91 -89.73
CA GLY A 20 27.19 -18.38 -90.85
C GLY A 20 26.57 -17.43 -91.89
N ARG A 21 27.21 -16.25 -92.08
CA ARG A 21 28.10 -15.98 -93.24
C ARG A 21 28.56 -14.50 -93.27
N GLN A 22 29.86 -14.36 -93.43
CA GLN A 22 30.64 -13.15 -93.70
C GLN A 22 30.34 -12.53 -95.08
N PRO A 23 30.67 -11.25 -95.29
CA PRO A 23 31.34 -10.89 -96.53
C PRO A 23 32.69 -10.22 -96.30
N THR A 24 33.62 -10.69 -97.13
CA THR A 24 35.02 -10.34 -97.29
C THR A 24 35.25 -8.89 -97.71
N THR A 25 36.23 -8.23 -97.10
CA THR A 25 37.03 -7.20 -97.79
C THR A 25 38.51 -7.46 -97.57
N THR A 26 39.17 -7.84 -98.67
CA THR A 26 40.61 -8.05 -98.79
C THR A 26 41.28 -6.72 -99.13
N THR A 27 42.07 -6.16 -98.23
CA THR A 27 43.04 -5.11 -98.59
C THR A 27 44.40 -5.43 -97.96
N GLN A 28 45.23 -6.02 -98.81
CA GLN A 28 46.70 -5.97 -98.91
C GLN A 28 47.52 -5.52 -97.69
N ARG A 29 48.31 -6.48 -97.19
CA ARG A 29 49.52 -6.40 -96.37
C ARG A 29 50.48 -5.28 -96.81
N PRO A 30 50.87 -4.38 -95.90
CA PRO A 30 52.19 -3.76 -95.89
C PRO A 30 53.15 -4.58 -95.02
N THR A 31 54.39 -4.59 -95.48
CA THR A 31 55.62 -5.12 -94.92
C THR A 31 55.83 -4.83 -93.42
N ALA A 32 56.32 -5.84 -92.71
CA ALA A 32 56.83 -5.72 -91.35
C ALA A 32 58.02 -4.75 -91.28
N THR A 33 57.83 -3.69 -90.51
CA THR A 33 58.88 -2.83 -89.94
C THR A 33 59.25 -3.45 -88.58
N PRO A 34 60.54 -3.49 -88.17
CA PRO A 34 60.92 -4.08 -86.89
C PRO A 34 60.27 -3.32 -85.73
N SER A 35 59.72 -4.07 -84.77
CA SER A 35 59.18 -3.53 -83.51
C SER A 35 60.23 -2.68 -82.79
N PRO A 36 59.83 -1.58 -82.12
CA PRO A 36 60.73 -0.85 -81.24
C PRO A 36 61.20 -1.78 -80.12
N THR A 37 62.45 -1.60 -79.70
CA THR A 37 63.05 -2.21 -78.51
C THR A 37 62.03 -2.18 -77.36
N ALA A 38 61.74 -3.33 -76.75
CA ALA A 38 61.01 -3.33 -75.48
C ALA A 38 61.79 -2.43 -74.51
N VAL A 39 61.11 -1.43 -73.93
CA VAL A 39 61.69 -0.62 -72.88
C VAL A 39 61.89 -1.55 -71.67
N PRO A 40 63.06 -1.55 -71.01
CA PRO A 40 63.26 -2.32 -69.79
C PRO A 40 62.23 -1.96 -68.72
N ASP A 41 61.76 -2.99 -68.04
CA ASP A 41 60.79 -3.02 -66.94
C ASP A 41 61.36 -4.13 -66.04
N SER A 42 62.09 -3.72 -65.00
CA SER A 42 63.07 -4.58 -64.33
C SER A 42 62.46 -5.47 -63.25
N ASP A 43 61.36 -5.03 -62.64
CA ASP A 43 60.58 -5.73 -61.63
C ASP A 43 59.28 -6.35 -62.18
N GLY A 44 58.82 -5.92 -63.36
CA GLY A 44 57.69 -6.47 -64.09
C GLY A 44 56.33 -6.00 -63.58
N ASP A 45 56.25 -4.84 -62.93
CA ASP A 45 55.03 -4.32 -62.32
C ASP A 45 54.06 -3.67 -63.33
N GLY A 46 54.56 -3.32 -64.53
CA GLY A 46 53.81 -2.66 -65.60
C GLY A 46 54.24 -1.22 -65.90
N LEU A 47 55.09 -0.61 -65.08
CA LEU A 47 55.87 0.58 -65.41
C LEU A 47 57.19 0.18 -66.08
N ASN A 48 57.95 1.15 -66.56
CA ASN A 48 59.25 0.87 -67.17
C ASN A 48 60.30 1.69 -66.43
N ASP A 49 61.56 1.22 -66.47
CA ASP A 49 62.67 1.82 -65.72
C ASP A 49 62.83 3.33 -65.95
N ALA A 50 62.37 3.85 -67.09
CA ALA A 50 62.41 5.29 -67.38
C ALA A 50 61.28 6.07 -66.72
N ARG A 51 60.09 5.49 -66.64
CA ARG A 51 58.92 6.07 -65.98
C ARG A 51 59.08 6.07 -64.46
N GLU A 52 59.56 4.98 -63.89
CA GLU A 52 59.81 4.85 -62.45
C GLU A 52 60.81 5.91 -61.97
N ARG A 53 61.92 6.08 -62.70
CA ARG A 53 62.89 7.16 -62.45
C ARG A 53 62.32 8.58 -62.59
N GLU A 54 61.26 8.78 -63.37
CA GLU A 54 60.58 10.08 -63.50
C GLU A 54 59.64 10.35 -62.32
N LEU A 55 59.02 9.29 -61.78
CA LEU A 55 58.08 9.33 -60.66
C LEU A 55 58.78 9.30 -59.30
N GLY A 56 60.02 8.81 -59.25
CA GLY A 56 60.78 8.65 -58.01
C GLY A 56 60.66 7.26 -57.40
N THR A 57 60.02 6.33 -58.09
CA THR A 57 59.85 4.94 -57.65
C THR A 57 61.08 4.07 -57.95
N ASP A 58 61.20 2.89 -57.33
CA ASP A 58 62.38 2.01 -57.43
C ASP A 58 62.22 0.97 -58.56
N PRO A 59 63.00 1.06 -59.67
CA PRO A 59 62.85 0.17 -60.83
C PRO A 59 63.00 -1.34 -60.56
N ASP A 60 63.57 -1.71 -59.42
CA ASP A 60 63.77 -3.11 -59.03
C ASP A 60 62.70 -3.60 -58.02
N ARG A 61 61.68 -2.79 -57.68
CA ARG A 61 60.64 -3.08 -56.69
C ARG A 61 59.23 -2.78 -57.20
N VAL A 62 58.42 -3.84 -57.28
CA VAL A 62 57.01 -3.79 -57.74
C VAL A 62 56.13 -2.82 -56.95
N ASP A 63 56.48 -2.58 -55.69
CA ASP A 63 55.76 -1.76 -54.73
C ASP A 63 56.86 -0.96 -54.00
N THR A 64 56.90 0.35 -54.24
CA THR A 64 58.01 1.20 -53.80
C THR A 64 57.94 1.54 -52.31
N ASP A 65 56.75 1.73 -51.74
CA ASP A 65 56.54 2.18 -50.35
C ASP A 65 56.02 1.10 -49.39
N ASP A 66 55.89 -0.14 -49.88
CA ASP A 66 55.55 -1.35 -49.13
C ASP A 66 54.09 -1.37 -48.59
N ASP A 67 53.16 -0.68 -49.23
CA ASP A 67 51.74 -0.58 -48.83
C ASP A 67 50.83 -1.70 -49.41
N ARG A 68 51.39 -2.55 -50.29
CA ARG A 68 50.79 -3.68 -51.02
C ARG A 68 50.04 -3.31 -52.30
N LEU A 69 50.00 -2.04 -52.68
CA LEU A 69 49.62 -1.56 -54.00
C LEU A 69 50.90 -1.45 -54.86
N ASN A 70 50.83 -1.79 -56.15
CA ASN A 70 52.01 -1.72 -57.01
C ASN A 70 52.05 -0.39 -57.75
N ASP A 71 53.26 0.12 -58.04
CA ASP A 71 53.46 1.47 -58.59
C ASP A 71 52.57 1.75 -59.81
N SER A 72 52.43 0.77 -60.72
CA SER A 72 51.57 0.91 -61.91
C SER A 72 50.07 1.06 -61.59
N ARG A 73 49.57 0.45 -60.51
CA ARG A 73 48.17 0.51 -60.09
C ARG A 73 47.89 1.75 -59.28
N GLU A 74 48.81 2.19 -58.44
CA GLU A 74 48.73 3.46 -57.71
C GLU A 74 48.47 4.62 -58.67
N LEU A 75 49.28 4.73 -59.72
CA LEU A 75 49.05 5.71 -60.79
C LEU A 75 47.71 5.56 -61.52
N ALA A 76 47.16 4.35 -61.56
CA ALA A 76 45.89 4.09 -62.23
C ALA A 76 44.69 4.50 -61.38
N VAL A 77 44.79 4.38 -60.05
CA VAL A 77 43.77 4.83 -59.08
C VAL A 77 43.97 6.28 -58.63
N GLY A 78 45.16 6.84 -58.86
CA GLY A 78 45.48 8.25 -58.62
C GLY A 78 46.31 8.52 -57.37
N THR A 79 46.68 7.47 -56.63
CA THR A 79 47.54 7.55 -55.43
C THR A 79 49.01 7.79 -55.80
N ASP A 80 49.83 8.22 -54.84
CA ASP A 80 51.26 8.52 -55.03
C ASP A 80 52.13 7.30 -54.68
N PRO A 81 52.82 6.69 -55.67
CA PRO A 81 53.58 5.44 -55.51
C PRO A 81 54.86 5.54 -54.68
N THR A 82 54.99 6.59 -53.89
CA THR A 82 56.13 6.83 -53.00
C THR A 82 55.71 7.11 -51.56
N THR A 83 54.41 7.06 -51.27
CA THR A 83 53.82 7.25 -49.95
C THR A 83 52.71 6.23 -49.75
N ALA A 84 52.87 5.39 -48.72
CA ALA A 84 51.92 4.33 -48.40
C ALA A 84 50.52 4.81 -47.98
N ASP A 85 50.30 6.11 -47.86
CA ASP A 85 49.09 6.80 -47.40
C ASP A 85 49.12 8.19 -48.07
N THR A 86 48.32 8.36 -49.12
CA THR A 86 48.40 9.49 -50.05
C THR A 86 47.70 10.74 -49.48
N GLU A 87 46.55 10.59 -48.83
CA GLU A 87 45.75 11.67 -48.25
C GLU A 87 46.12 11.98 -46.80
N GLY A 88 46.77 11.06 -46.11
CA GLY A 88 47.32 11.24 -44.78
C GLY A 88 46.30 11.09 -43.66
N ASP A 89 45.24 10.30 -43.85
CA ASP A 89 44.23 10.02 -42.82
C ASP A 89 44.66 8.89 -41.86
N GLY A 90 45.67 8.10 -42.28
CA GLY A 90 46.26 7.00 -41.55
C GLY A 90 45.84 5.60 -42.02
N LEU A 91 44.96 5.49 -43.01
CA LEU A 91 44.69 4.27 -43.78
C LEU A 91 45.65 4.24 -44.98
N SER A 92 46.17 3.06 -45.33
CA SER A 92 47.12 2.98 -46.46
C SER A 92 46.38 2.80 -47.78
N ASP A 93 46.89 3.36 -48.88
CA ASP A 93 46.27 3.28 -50.21
C ASP A 93 45.97 1.83 -50.62
N GLY A 94 46.89 0.91 -50.30
CA GLY A 94 46.73 -0.51 -50.53
C GLY A 94 45.60 -1.15 -49.71
N VAL A 95 45.31 -0.68 -48.50
CA VAL A 95 44.18 -1.14 -47.68
C VAL A 95 42.87 -0.56 -48.21
N GLU A 96 42.81 0.74 -48.43
CA GLU A 96 41.64 1.41 -49.02
C GLU A 96 41.20 0.75 -50.33
N VAL A 97 42.13 0.60 -51.28
CA VAL A 97 41.80 0.13 -52.63
C VAL A 97 41.58 -1.38 -52.71
N LEU A 98 42.28 -2.17 -51.89
CA LEU A 98 42.21 -3.64 -51.98
C LEU A 98 41.25 -4.29 -51.00
N GLU A 99 41.02 -3.67 -49.84
CA GLU A 99 40.22 -4.24 -48.75
C GLU A 99 38.84 -3.58 -48.67
N TYR A 100 38.78 -2.26 -48.53
CA TYR A 100 37.52 -1.53 -48.30
C TYR A 100 36.86 -1.04 -49.60
N GLY A 101 37.65 -0.85 -50.66
CA GLY A 101 37.16 -0.31 -51.93
C GLY A 101 36.95 1.21 -51.92
N THR A 102 37.46 1.89 -50.89
CA THR A 102 37.44 3.35 -50.76
C THR A 102 38.45 4.03 -51.67
N ASN A 103 38.47 5.35 -51.68
CA ASN A 103 39.32 6.13 -52.56
C ASN A 103 40.48 6.78 -51.80
N GLY A 104 41.68 6.18 -51.89
CA GLY A 104 42.97 6.70 -51.38
C GLY A 104 43.51 7.97 -52.02
N THR A 105 42.62 8.90 -52.32
CA THR A 105 42.96 10.30 -52.59
C THR A 105 42.00 11.26 -51.88
N VAL A 106 41.01 10.74 -51.15
CA VAL A 106 40.04 11.48 -50.36
C VAL A 106 40.04 10.86 -48.96
N VAL A 107 39.99 11.72 -47.95
CA VAL A 107 40.03 11.32 -46.53
C VAL A 107 38.71 10.71 -46.06
N ASP A 108 37.63 11.00 -46.78
CA ASP A 108 36.24 10.64 -46.49
C ASP A 108 35.62 10.35 -47.86
N THR A 109 35.33 9.08 -48.12
CA THR A 109 34.94 8.59 -49.44
C THR A 109 33.47 8.87 -49.76
N ASP A 110 32.59 8.87 -48.77
CA ASP A 110 31.15 9.03 -48.96
C ASP A 110 30.59 10.41 -48.54
N ASP A 111 31.45 11.27 -47.99
CA ASP A 111 31.22 12.68 -47.62
C ASP A 111 30.18 12.82 -46.49
N ASP A 112 30.17 11.89 -45.54
CA ASP A 112 29.28 11.90 -44.36
C ASP A 112 29.85 12.72 -43.19
N GLY A 113 31.17 12.87 -43.12
CA GLY A 113 31.89 13.62 -42.08
C GLY A 113 32.88 12.80 -41.25
N LEU A 114 32.88 11.47 -41.32
CA LEU A 114 33.89 10.59 -40.74
C LEU A 114 34.98 10.27 -41.77
N THR A 115 36.21 10.06 -41.29
CA THR A 115 37.27 9.59 -42.19
C THR A 115 37.15 8.09 -42.43
N ASP A 116 37.56 7.61 -43.61
CA ASP A 116 37.52 6.18 -43.95
C ASP A 116 38.22 5.34 -42.86
N ARG A 117 39.30 5.86 -42.28
CA ARG A 117 39.98 5.23 -41.12
C ARG A 117 39.13 5.20 -39.85
N GLU A 118 38.46 6.29 -39.48
CA GLU A 118 37.61 6.37 -38.28
C GLU A 118 36.44 5.39 -38.37
N GLU A 119 35.79 5.32 -39.52
CA GLU A 119 34.70 4.38 -39.76
C GLU A 119 35.15 2.93 -39.58
N VAL A 120 36.24 2.51 -40.21
CA VAL A 120 36.65 1.10 -40.17
C VAL A 120 37.37 0.71 -38.88
N GLU A 121 38.11 1.62 -38.23
CA GLU A 121 38.92 1.30 -37.05
C GLU A 121 38.21 1.61 -35.72
N ASP A 122 37.42 2.69 -35.66
CA ASP A 122 36.84 3.21 -34.42
C ASP A 122 35.34 2.86 -34.28
N HIS A 123 34.58 2.82 -35.39
CA HIS A 123 33.11 2.65 -35.36
C HIS A 123 32.61 1.32 -35.95
N GLY A 124 33.33 0.74 -36.91
CA GLY A 124 32.90 -0.45 -37.65
C GLY A 124 31.84 -0.20 -38.72
N SER A 125 31.58 1.07 -39.06
CA SER A 125 30.70 1.49 -40.17
C SER A 125 31.30 1.16 -41.55
N ASP A 126 30.47 1.25 -42.60
CA ASP A 126 30.84 1.05 -44.00
C ASP A 126 31.29 2.38 -44.64
N PRO A 127 32.59 2.57 -44.93
CA PRO A 127 33.16 3.82 -45.46
C PRO A 127 32.76 4.17 -46.90
N LEU A 128 31.74 3.50 -47.42
CA LEU A 128 31.14 3.73 -48.73
C LEU A 128 29.66 4.12 -48.61
N ALA A 129 29.12 4.20 -47.41
CA ALA A 129 27.71 4.39 -47.12
C ALA A 129 27.49 5.42 -46.01
N VAL A 130 27.01 6.59 -46.41
CA VAL A 130 26.64 7.72 -45.51
C VAL A 130 25.74 7.30 -44.34
N HIS A 131 25.02 6.18 -44.46
CA HIS A 131 24.13 5.61 -43.43
C HIS A 131 24.39 4.09 -43.44
N SER A 132 25.17 3.59 -42.50
CA SER A 132 25.65 2.20 -42.50
C SER A 132 24.56 1.17 -42.20
N ASP A 133 23.53 1.55 -41.46
CA ASP A 133 22.44 0.70 -41.00
C ASP A 133 21.09 0.96 -41.72
N ASP A 134 21.08 1.91 -42.66
CA ASP A 134 19.92 2.39 -43.43
C ASP A 134 18.78 3.03 -42.58
N ASP A 135 19.07 3.68 -41.46
CA ASP A 135 18.04 4.27 -40.58
C ASP A 135 17.60 5.72 -40.92
N ASP A 136 18.28 6.39 -41.86
CA ASP A 136 18.13 7.81 -42.26
C ASP A 136 18.88 8.86 -41.39
N ILE A 137 19.77 8.43 -40.47
CA ILE A 137 20.80 9.26 -39.82
C ILE A 137 22.17 8.93 -40.43
N ALA A 138 23.02 9.94 -40.57
CA ALA A 138 24.36 9.72 -41.10
C ALA A 138 25.33 9.29 -39.99
N ASP A 139 26.28 8.40 -40.29
CA ASP A 139 27.16 7.79 -39.29
C ASP A 139 27.93 8.85 -38.47
N ALA A 140 28.44 9.89 -39.14
CA ALA A 140 29.06 11.03 -38.47
C ALA A 140 28.12 11.75 -37.48
N THR A 141 26.83 11.87 -37.82
CA THR A 141 25.82 12.54 -36.98
C THR A 141 25.48 11.68 -35.77
N GLU A 142 25.34 10.38 -35.95
CA GLU A 142 25.14 9.42 -34.87
C GLU A 142 26.27 9.51 -33.85
N VAL A 143 27.52 9.48 -34.31
CA VAL A 143 28.70 9.56 -33.43
C VAL A 143 28.85 10.93 -32.75
N ASP A 144 28.74 12.02 -33.50
CA ASP A 144 29.10 13.36 -32.99
C ASP A 144 27.96 14.08 -32.26
N GLU A 145 26.70 13.85 -32.64
CA GLU A 145 25.54 14.57 -32.11
C GLU A 145 24.74 13.74 -31.10
N TYR A 146 24.45 12.48 -31.43
CA TYR A 146 23.55 11.63 -30.62
C TYR A 146 24.30 10.64 -29.73
N GLY A 147 25.55 10.29 -30.08
CA GLY A 147 26.32 9.27 -29.36
C GLY A 147 25.80 7.85 -29.58
N THR A 148 25.11 7.59 -30.69
CA THR A 148 24.51 6.31 -31.08
C THR A 148 25.51 5.44 -31.88
N ASP A 149 25.18 4.16 -32.08
CA ASP A 149 26.00 3.19 -32.84
C ASP A 149 25.59 3.21 -34.32
N PRO A 150 26.46 3.71 -35.25
CA PRO A 150 26.11 3.85 -36.66
C PRO A 150 25.83 2.54 -37.40
N THR A 151 26.03 1.40 -36.73
CA THR A 151 25.76 0.08 -37.29
C THR A 151 24.46 -0.53 -36.78
N ALA A 152 23.70 0.20 -35.96
CA ALA A 152 22.50 -0.28 -35.28
C ALA A 152 21.34 0.71 -35.34
N ILE A 153 20.29 0.31 -36.06
CA ILE A 153 19.02 1.06 -36.19
C ILE A 153 18.30 1.38 -34.87
N ASP A 154 18.68 0.69 -33.81
CA ASP A 154 18.15 0.76 -32.44
C ASP A 154 19.37 0.58 -31.54
N SER A 155 19.97 1.70 -31.18
CA SER A 155 21.30 1.78 -30.57
C SER A 155 21.33 1.29 -29.12
N ASP A 156 20.28 1.54 -28.35
CA ASP A 156 20.18 1.16 -26.94
C ASP A 156 19.37 -0.14 -26.71
N GLY A 157 18.66 -0.62 -27.74
CA GLY A 157 17.96 -1.89 -27.76
C GLY A 157 16.61 -1.86 -27.04
N ASP A 158 15.92 -0.73 -27.04
CA ASP A 158 14.65 -0.53 -26.33
C ASP A 158 13.40 -0.83 -27.17
N GLU A 159 13.59 -1.24 -28.43
CA GLU A 159 12.56 -1.50 -29.45
C GLU A 159 12.05 -0.26 -30.21
N LEU A 160 12.66 0.91 -30.00
CA LEU A 160 12.52 2.10 -30.84
C LEU A 160 13.75 2.28 -31.71
N ASN A 161 13.56 2.94 -32.85
CA ASN A 161 14.68 3.25 -33.73
C ASN A 161 15.13 4.69 -33.51
N ASP A 162 16.44 4.91 -33.58
CA ASP A 162 17.10 6.19 -33.25
C ASP A 162 16.41 7.37 -33.97
N THR A 163 16.10 7.20 -35.26
CA THR A 163 15.38 8.21 -36.03
C THR A 163 13.98 8.55 -35.48
N ALA A 164 13.20 7.57 -35.00
CA ALA A 164 11.87 7.86 -34.43
C ALA A 164 11.97 8.51 -33.05
N GLU A 165 12.93 8.10 -32.24
CA GLU A 165 13.22 8.71 -30.95
C GLU A 165 13.51 10.20 -31.11
N ILE A 166 14.42 10.56 -32.02
CA ILE A 166 14.77 11.95 -32.29
C ILE A 166 13.61 12.74 -32.90
N SER A 167 12.89 12.16 -33.87
CA SER A 167 11.98 12.92 -34.73
C SER A 167 10.50 12.88 -34.34
N VAL A 168 10.10 11.91 -33.53
CA VAL A 168 8.70 11.66 -33.16
C VAL A 168 8.50 11.69 -31.66
N HIS A 169 9.35 10.97 -30.90
CA HIS A 169 9.14 10.75 -29.47
C HIS A 169 9.90 11.74 -28.59
N GLU A 170 10.91 12.42 -29.14
CA GLU A 170 11.78 13.37 -28.44
C GLU A 170 12.53 12.72 -27.25
N THR A 171 12.82 11.42 -27.37
CA THR A 171 13.60 10.60 -26.41
C THR A 171 15.11 10.60 -26.73
N ASP A 172 15.93 10.08 -25.82
CA ASP A 172 17.38 9.96 -25.99
C ASP A 172 17.75 8.60 -26.63
N PRO A 173 18.13 8.55 -27.91
CA PRO A 173 18.36 7.30 -28.65
C PRO A 173 19.57 6.47 -28.18
N ALA A 174 20.35 7.00 -27.24
CA ALA A 174 21.45 6.28 -26.60
C ALA A 174 21.07 5.73 -25.22
N ALA A 175 19.84 5.94 -24.75
CA ALA A 175 19.38 5.64 -23.42
C ALA A 175 17.97 5.03 -23.43
N ALA A 176 17.91 3.72 -23.26
CA ALA A 176 16.66 2.96 -23.33
C ALA A 176 15.55 3.41 -22.36
N ASP A 177 15.85 4.24 -21.37
CA ASP A 177 14.92 4.77 -20.37
C ASP A 177 15.26 6.25 -20.21
N THR A 178 14.54 7.10 -20.97
CA THR A 178 14.88 8.52 -21.14
C THR A 178 14.64 9.33 -19.87
N ASP A 179 13.63 8.99 -19.06
CA ASP A 179 13.21 9.75 -17.88
C ASP A 179 13.61 9.11 -16.53
N ASP A 180 14.32 7.99 -16.59
CA ASP A 180 14.87 7.22 -15.47
C ASP A 180 13.79 6.63 -14.51
N ASP A 181 12.57 6.34 -15.00
CA ASP A 181 11.48 5.76 -14.18
C ASP A 181 11.53 4.22 -14.08
N ARG A 182 12.36 3.56 -14.91
CA ARG A 182 12.59 2.11 -15.08
C ARG A 182 11.66 1.38 -16.05
N LEU A 183 10.79 2.07 -16.76
CA LEU A 183 10.24 1.62 -18.02
C LEU A 183 11.19 2.06 -19.13
N ASN A 184 11.22 1.28 -20.22
CA ASN A 184 11.97 1.69 -21.39
C ASN A 184 11.03 2.40 -22.36
N ASP A 185 11.55 3.31 -23.17
CA ASP A 185 10.72 4.22 -23.96
C ASP A 185 9.78 3.44 -24.91
N GLY A 186 10.27 2.34 -25.47
CA GLY A 186 9.48 1.39 -26.23
C GLY A 186 8.29 0.77 -25.47
N ALA A 187 8.47 0.35 -24.21
CA ALA A 187 7.37 -0.20 -23.40
C ALA A 187 6.38 0.90 -22.98
N GLU A 188 6.86 2.11 -22.72
CA GLU A 188 6.00 3.23 -22.38
C GLU A 188 5.01 3.54 -23.51
N LEU A 189 5.48 3.54 -24.76
CA LEU A 189 4.61 3.68 -25.92
C LEU A 189 3.64 2.50 -26.10
N GLU A 190 4.01 1.28 -25.70
CA GLU A 190 3.09 0.13 -25.67
C GLU A 190 1.99 0.32 -24.61
N HIS A 191 2.35 0.87 -23.45
CA HIS A 191 1.44 1.12 -22.32
C HIS A 191 0.68 2.44 -22.43
N GLY A 192 1.07 3.33 -23.34
CA GLY A 192 0.42 4.61 -23.60
C GLY A 192 0.87 5.75 -22.68
N THR A 193 2.02 5.59 -22.02
CA THR A 193 2.67 6.61 -21.20
C THR A 193 3.58 7.53 -22.02
N ASP A 194 4.05 8.62 -21.42
CA ASP A 194 4.94 9.60 -22.04
C ASP A 194 6.40 9.29 -21.68
N PRO A 195 7.23 8.81 -22.62
CA PRO A 195 8.61 8.37 -22.34
C PRO A 195 9.59 9.48 -21.95
N THR A 196 9.10 10.71 -21.82
CA THR A 196 9.89 11.85 -21.36
C THR A 196 9.46 12.32 -19.97
N ALA A 197 8.51 11.62 -19.34
CA ALA A 197 7.89 12.00 -18.08
C ALA A 197 7.59 10.79 -17.20
N ALA A 198 8.45 10.61 -16.18
CA ALA A 198 8.39 9.50 -15.22
C ALA A 198 7.09 9.34 -14.41
N ASP A 199 6.12 10.22 -14.62
CA ASP A 199 4.80 10.32 -13.98
C ASP A 199 3.89 11.00 -15.01
N THR A 200 3.27 10.19 -15.87
CA THR A 200 2.57 10.63 -17.08
C THR A 200 1.37 11.52 -16.75
N ASP A 201 0.63 11.21 -15.69
CA ASP A 201 -0.58 11.95 -15.31
C ASP A 201 -0.35 13.04 -14.25
N GLY A 202 0.81 13.04 -13.61
CA GLY A 202 1.26 14.04 -12.65
C GLY A 202 0.61 13.94 -11.28
N ASP A 203 0.10 12.78 -10.89
CA ASP A 203 -0.49 12.55 -9.56
C ASP A 203 0.56 12.31 -8.46
N GLY A 204 1.80 12.06 -8.90
CA GLY A 204 2.97 11.86 -8.09
C GLY A 204 3.50 10.44 -8.14
N LEU A 205 2.76 9.39 -8.51
CA LEU A 205 3.26 8.03 -8.65
C LEU A 205 4.06 7.89 -9.96
N ASP A 206 5.03 6.98 -10.00
CA ASP A 206 5.81 6.79 -11.24
C ASP A 206 5.18 5.66 -12.07
N ASP A 207 5.20 5.79 -13.40
CA ASP A 207 4.46 4.92 -14.32
C ASP A 207 4.89 3.44 -14.13
N TYR A 208 6.19 3.23 -13.90
CA TYR A 208 6.73 1.92 -13.52
C TYR A 208 5.99 1.30 -12.32
N ARG A 209 5.77 2.05 -11.23
CA ARG A 209 5.10 1.54 -10.02
C ARG A 209 3.63 1.30 -10.25
N GLU A 210 2.97 2.14 -11.01
CA GLU A 210 1.55 1.98 -11.34
C GLU A 210 1.34 0.64 -12.04
N LEU A 211 2.11 0.37 -13.09
CA LEU A 211 2.00 -0.88 -13.85
C LEU A 211 2.49 -2.11 -13.08
N ASN A 212 3.61 -2.02 -12.36
CA ASN A 212 4.30 -3.21 -11.81
C ASN A 212 4.08 -3.45 -10.30
N THR A 213 3.60 -2.46 -9.56
CA THR A 213 3.40 -2.56 -8.10
C THR A 213 1.93 -2.48 -7.71
N TYR A 214 1.19 -1.52 -8.25
CA TYR A 214 -0.19 -1.22 -7.86
C TYR A 214 -1.22 -1.76 -8.85
N GLU A 215 -0.81 -2.15 -10.06
CA GLU A 215 -1.70 -2.53 -11.16
C GLU A 215 -2.73 -1.42 -11.48
N SER A 216 -2.31 -0.16 -11.32
CA SER A 216 -3.10 1.05 -11.60
C SER A 216 -2.84 1.60 -13.01
N ASP A 217 -3.66 2.56 -13.47
CA ASP A 217 -3.59 3.17 -14.80
C ASP A 217 -2.71 4.43 -14.78
N PRO A 218 -1.49 4.41 -15.34
CA PRO A 218 -0.53 5.53 -15.30
C PRO A 218 -0.97 6.78 -16.06
N THR A 219 -2.13 6.71 -16.72
CA THR A 219 -2.70 7.85 -17.46
C THR A 219 -3.88 8.48 -16.72
N ALA A 220 -4.19 8.02 -15.50
CA ALA A 220 -5.37 8.38 -14.75
C ALA A 220 -5.05 8.68 -13.27
N VAL A 221 -5.09 9.97 -12.92
CA VAL A 221 -4.81 10.53 -11.58
C VAL A 221 -5.56 9.86 -10.42
N ASP A 222 -6.61 9.08 -10.71
CA ASP A 222 -7.51 8.41 -9.76
C ASP A 222 -8.06 7.18 -10.51
N THR A 223 -7.34 6.06 -10.42
CA THR A 223 -7.55 4.87 -11.25
C THR A 223 -8.90 4.20 -10.98
N ASP A 224 -9.23 4.01 -9.70
CA ASP A 224 -10.45 3.31 -9.28
C ASP A 224 -11.67 4.25 -9.14
N GLY A 225 -11.44 5.57 -9.16
CA GLY A 225 -12.47 6.61 -9.13
C GLY A 225 -13.08 6.83 -7.76
N ASP A 226 -12.36 6.49 -6.69
CA ASP A 226 -12.77 6.61 -5.29
C ASP A 226 -12.71 8.09 -4.80
N GLY A 227 -11.86 8.91 -5.43
CA GLY A 227 -11.69 10.33 -5.12
C GLY A 227 -10.46 10.67 -4.28
N LEU A 228 -9.56 9.71 -4.05
CA LEU A 228 -8.14 9.87 -3.78
C LEU A 228 -7.37 9.84 -5.10
N ALA A 229 -6.09 10.19 -5.07
CA ALA A 229 -5.22 10.07 -6.23
C ALA A 229 -4.21 8.96 -5.94
N ASP A 230 -3.85 8.17 -6.95
CA ASP A 230 -3.03 6.97 -6.80
C ASP A 230 -1.71 7.26 -6.05
N GLY A 231 -1.04 8.35 -6.41
CA GLY A 231 0.16 8.83 -5.75
C GLY A 231 -0.05 9.22 -4.28
N THR A 232 -1.24 9.70 -3.91
CA THR A 232 -1.62 10.00 -2.52
C THR A 232 -1.91 8.73 -1.73
N GLU A 233 -2.67 7.82 -2.32
CA GLU A 233 -3.00 6.51 -1.75
C GLU A 233 -1.74 5.71 -1.42
N ALA A 234 -0.86 5.53 -2.40
CA ALA A 234 0.37 4.78 -2.24
C ALA A 234 1.31 5.35 -1.17
N ARG A 235 1.34 6.68 -0.97
CA ARG A 235 2.36 7.37 -0.14
C ARG A 235 1.88 7.80 1.23
N GLU A 236 0.65 8.30 1.32
CA GLU A 236 0.09 8.89 2.52
C GLU A 236 -0.77 7.89 3.28
N TYR A 237 -1.76 7.31 2.60
CA TYR A 237 -2.75 6.44 3.24
C TYR A 237 -2.36 4.96 3.23
N ARG A 238 -1.45 4.55 2.34
CA ARG A 238 -1.05 3.16 2.10
C ARG A 238 -2.21 2.28 1.66
N THR A 239 -3.18 2.87 0.98
CA THR A 239 -4.27 2.18 0.29
C THR A 239 -3.81 1.67 -1.07
N ASN A 240 -4.64 0.85 -1.71
CA ASN A 240 -4.39 0.30 -3.03
C ASN A 240 -5.07 1.16 -4.11
N PRO A 241 -4.32 1.88 -4.96
CA PRO A 241 -4.89 2.76 -5.99
C PRO A 241 -5.85 2.11 -7.00
N ALA A 242 -5.77 0.79 -7.16
CA ALA A 242 -6.65 0.04 -8.05
C ALA A 242 -7.91 -0.49 -7.34
N SER A 243 -8.15 -0.15 -6.07
CA SER A 243 -9.21 -0.71 -5.24
C SER A 243 -9.95 0.35 -4.42
N VAL A 244 -11.21 0.57 -4.80
CA VAL A 244 -12.15 1.51 -4.16
C VAL A 244 -12.41 1.24 -2.68
N ASP A 245 -11.95 0.11 -2.17
CA ASP A 245 -12.13 -0.48 -0.83
C ASP A 245 -10.90 -1.37 -0.61
N THR A 246 -9.90 -0.87 0.11
CA THR A 246 -8.58 -1.51 0.20
C THR A 246 -8.58 -2.77 1.05
N ASP A 247 -9.32 -2.77 2.16
CA ASP A 247 -9.36 -3.88 3.11
C ASP A 247 -10.56 -4.83 2.92
N GLU A 248 -11.42 -4.51 1.95
CA GLU A 248 -12.60 -5.26 1.55
C GLU A 248 -13.65 -5.37 2.68
N ASP A 249 -13.72 -4.39 3.57
CA ASP A 249 -14.67 -4.36 4.67
C ASP A 249 -16.09 -3.94 4.24
N GLY A 250 -16.21 -3.28 3.07
CA GLY A 250 -17.45 -2.77 2.49
C GLY A 250 -17.61 -1.25 2.51
N LEU A 251 -16.69 -0.54 3.14
CA LEU A 251 -16.53 0.91 3.06
C LEU A 251 -15.55 1.28 1.94
N ASN A 252 -15.54 2.55 1.58
CA ASN A 252 -14.66 3.07 0.54
C ASN A 252 -13.60 3.92 1.21
N ASP A 253 -12.35 3.83 0.76
CA ASP A 253 -11.20 4.47 1.40
C ASP A 253 -11.41 5.98 1.61
N THR A 254 -11.93 6.68 0.61
CA THR A 254 -12.30 8.10 0.73
C THR A 254 -13.38 8.33 1.80
N VAL A 255 -14.39 7.46 1.90
CA VAL A 255 -15.48 7.56 2.87
C VAL A 255 -14.96 7.34 4.29
N GLU A 256 -14.12 6.34 4.47
CA GLU A 256 -13.46 6.05 5.74
C GLU A 256 -12.66 7.25 6.24
N LEU A 257 -11.76 7.78 5.41
CA LEU A 257 -10.91 8.92 5.79
C LEU A 257 -11.71 10.21 6.03
N ARG A 258 -12.68 10.52 5.16
CA ARG A 258 -13.35 11.84 5.17
C ARG A 258 -14.59 11.88 6.06
N ARG A 259 -15.23 10.75 6.33
CA ARG A 259 -16.50 10.69 7.08
C ARG A 259 -16.35 9.97 8.41
N TYR A 260 -15.77 8.77 8.41
CA TYR A 260 -15.77 7.91 9.59
C TYR A 260 -14.49 8.01 10.44
N ASN A 261 -13.42 8.55 9.86
CA ASN A 261 -12.10 8.63 10.49
C ASN A 261 -11.61 7.24 10.94
N THR A 262 -11.86 6.24 10.10
CA THR A 262 -11.38 4.85 10.19
C THR A 262 -10.08 4.67 9.38
N ASP A 263 -9.36 3.59 9.62
CA ASP A 263 -8.16 3.18 8.87
C ASP A 263 -8.58 2.30 7.69
N PRO A 264 -8.47 2.79 6.43
CA PRO A 264 -8.92 2.05 5.24
C PRO A 264 -8.10 0.80 4.92
N THR A 265 -7.17 0.44 5.80
CA THR A 265 -6.35 -0.77 5.67
C THR A 265 -6.64 -1.80 6.76
N ASP A 266 -7.61 -1.53 7.64
CA ASP A 266 -7.99 -2.39 8.76
C ASP A 266 -9.51 -2.50 8.92
N VAL A 267 -10.01 -3.70 8.62
CA VAL A 267 -11.42 -4.10 8.70
C VAL A 267 -12.08 -3.81 10.06
N HIS A 268 -11.29 -3.62 11.12
CA HIS A 268 -11.75 -3.32 12.49
C HIS A 268 -10.89 -2.19 13.06
N SER A 269 -11.12 -0.95 12.63
CA SER A 269 -10.23 0.20 12.86
C SER A 269 -9.90 0.47 14.32
N ASP A 270 -10.84 0.22 15.21
CA ASP A 270 -10.67 0.40 16.65
C ASP A 270 -10.24 -0.89 17.38
N SER A 271 -10.15 -2.02 16.68
CA SER A 271 -9.79 -3.35 17.20
C SER A 271 -10.77 -3.95 18.22
N ASP A 272 -12.06 -3.63 18.16
CA ASP A 272 -13.10 -4.17 19.04
C ASP A 272 -13.72 -5.51 18.55
N THR A 273 -13.30 -5.98 17.37
CA THR A 273 -13.74 -7.18 16.63
C THR A 273 -15.02 -7.04 15.79
N LEU A 274 -15.61 -5.85 15.74
CA LEU A 274 -16.70 -5.49 14.86
C LEU A 274 -16.13 -4.85 13.59
N ASN A 275 -16.77 -5.12 12.45
CA ASN A 275 -16.32 -4.59 11.16
C ASN A 275 -16.92 -3.20 10.97
N ASP A 276 -16.12 -2.24 10.50
CA ASP A 276 -16.48 -0.83 10.44
C ASP A 276 -17.78 -0.60 9.62
N SER A 277 -17.93 -1.27 8.47
CA SER A 277 -19.16 -1.21 7.69
C SER A 277 -20.39 -1.73 8.46
N ALA A 278 -20.23 -2.79 9.26
CA ALA A 278 -21.32 -3.39 10.03
C ALA A 278 -21.73 -2.50 11.20
N GLU A 279 -20.77 -1.84 11.83
CA GLU A 279 -21.02 -0.83 12.86
C GLU A 279 -21.93 0.27 12.33
N ILE A 280 -21.67 0.76 11.13
CA ILE A 280 -22.47 1.83 10.52
C ILE A 280 -23.83 1.31 10.06
N GLU A 281 -23.87 0.20 9.31
CA GLU A 281 -25.08 -0.22 8.60
C GLU A 281 -26.05 -1.04 9.44
N ILE A 282 -25.55 -1.79 10.43
CA ILE A 282 -26.30 -2.78 11.19
C ILE A 282 -26.51 -2.33 12.62
N TYR A 283 -25.42 -1.94 13.31
CA TYR A 283 -25.45 -1.69 14.75
C TYR A 283 -25.69 -0.22 15.10
N GLY A 284 -25.30 0.70 14.24
CA GLY A 284 -25.33 2.14 14.51
C GLY A 284 -24.26 2.59 15.50
N THR A 285 -23.18 1.80 15.67
CA THR A 285 -22.04 2.08 16.55
C THR A 285 -20.96 2.89 15.82
N ALA A 286 -19.95 3.33 16.55
CA ALA A 286 -18.92 4.22 16.05
C ALA A 286 -17.62 3.47 15.70
N PRO A 287 -17.30 3.29 14.40
CA PRO A 287 -16.21 2.39 14.00
C PRO A 287 -14.78 2.82 14.33
N ALA A 288 -14.62 4.03 14.87
CA ALA A 288 -13.33 4.52 15.36
C ALA A 288 -13.19 4.41 16.89
N TYR A 289 -14.17 3.81 17.57
CA TYR A 289 -14.30 3.83 19.03
C TYR A 289 -14.86 2.53 19.57
N GLN A 290 -14.00 1.79 20.28
CA GLN A 290 -14.31 0.45 20.77
C GLN A 290 -15.59 0.28 21.58
N ASP A 291 -16.11 1.35 22.18
CA ASP A 291 -17.18 1.32 23.19
C ASP A 291 -18.02 2.58 22.99
N THR A 292 -19.09 2.44 22.19
CA THR A 292 -19.92 3.55 21.71
C THR A 292 -20.72 4.19 22.84
N ASP A 293 -21.25 3.38 23.75
CA ASP A 293 -22.10 3.87 24.83
C ASP A 293 -21.30 4.24 26.10
N GLY A 294 -20.04 3.81 26.20
CA GLY A 294 -19.09 4.11 27.26
C GLY A 294 -19.33 3.34 28.54
N ASP A 295 -19.82 2.11 28.51
CA ASP A 295 -20.07 1.28 29.68
C ASP A 295 -18.88 0.39 30.10
N SER A 296 -17.78 0.46 29.34
CA SER A 296 -16.55 -0.35 29.46
C SER A 296 -16.62 -1.75 28.84
N ILE A 297 -17.65 -2.07 28.07
CA ILE A 297 -17.77 -3.29 27.25
C ILE A 297 -17.63 -2.87 25.79
N PRO A 298 -16.70 -3.48 25.02
CA PRO A 298 -16.57 -3.09 23.62
C PRO A 298 -17.77 -3.50 22.76
N ASP A 299 -18.13 -2.73 21.74
CA ASP A 299 -19.33 -2.94 20.91
C ASP A 299 -19.33 -4.34 20.28
N GLY A 300 -18.19 -4.77 19.72
CA GLY A 300 -17.99 -6.11 19.19
C GLY A 300 -18.12 -7.22 20.22
N VAL A 301 -17.82 -6.97 21.50
CA VAL A 301 -18.01 -7.92 22.60
C VAL A 301 -19.50 -8.06 22.93
N GLU A 302 -20.24 -6.96 23.00
CA GLU A 302 -21.69 -6.97 23.25
C GLU A 302 -22.45 -7.73 22.17
N VAL A 303 -22.07 -7.48 20.92
CA VAL A 303 -22.65 -8.16 19.75
C VAL A 303 -22.29 -9.65 19.70
N ASN A 304 -21.01 -10.00 19.90
CA ASN A 304 -20.53 -11.36 19.64
C ASN A 304 -20.58 -12.30 20.86
N MET A 305 -20.55 -11.77 22.09
CA MET A 305 -20.44 -12.56 23.32
C MET A 305 -21.76 -12.68 24.09
N THR A 306 -22.88 -12.84 23.40
CA THR A 306 -24.24 -12.99 23.99
C THR A 306 -24.38 -14.11 25.03
N SER A 307 -23.48 -15.11 25.06
CA SER A 307 -23.48 -16.12 26.12
C SER A 307 -22.92 -15.62 27.45
N ARG A 308 -22.04 -14.64 27.39
CA ARG A 308 -21.36 -14.02 28.53
C ARG A 308 -22.02 -12.71 28.94
N PHE A 309 -22.43 -11.90 27.98
CA PHE A 309 -23.17 -10.66 28.20
C PHE A 309 -24.54 -10.79 27.52
N PRO A 310 -25.49 -11.49 28.15
CA PRO A 310 -26.82 -11.69 27.57
C PRO A 310 -27.58 -10.37 27.52
N ASP A 311 -28.18 -10.10 26.36
CA ASP A 311 -29.01 -8.91 26.11
C ASP A 311 -28.23 -7.58 26.14
N ALA A 312 -26.89 -7.62 26.02
CA ALA A 312 -26.09 -6.41 25.84
C ALA A 312 -26.50 -5.60 24.59
N ASP A 313 -26.49 -4.28 24.69
CA ASP A 313 -26.87 -3.36 23.61
C ASP A 313 -25.82 -2.25 23.50
N PRO A 314 -25.00 -2.20 22.41
CA PRO A 314 -23.86 -1.28 22.29
C PRO A 314 -24.23 0.21 22.15
N LEU A 315 -25.50 0.53 22.36
CA LEU A 315 -26.07 1.87 22.35
C LEU A 315 -26.76 2.21 23.68
N GLU A 316 -26.67 1.35 24.69
CA GLU A 316 -27.33 1.49 25.99
C GLU A 316 -26.48 0.87 27.10
N LYS A 317 -25.95 1.73 27.98
CA LYS A 317 -25.00 1.31 29.01
C LYS A 317 -25.50 0.11 29.81
N ASP A 318 -24.69 -0.95 29.85
CA ASP A 318 -24.97 -2.14 30.61
C ASP A 318 -24.13 -2.21 31.91
N ILE A 319 -24.75 -2.75 32.96
CA ILE A 319 -24.05 -3.14 34.19
C ILE A 319 -24.37 -4.59 34.47
N TYR A 320 -23.34 -5.43 34.41
CA TYR A 320 -23.44 -6.83 34.79
C TYR A 320 -23.04 -7.01 36.26
N LEU A 321 -23.98 -7.47 37.08
CA LEU A 321 -23.80 -7.70 38.51
C LEU A 321 -23.97 -9.19 38.84
N GLU A 322 -22.90 -9.82 39.29
CA GLU A 322 -22.89 -11.18 39.81
C GLU A 322 -23.08 -11.18 41.33
N LEU A 323 -24.08 -11.91 41.81
CA LEU A 323 -24.42 -12.03 43.22
C LEU A 323 -24.33 -13.47 43.71
N ASP A 324 -23.40 -13.71 44.61
CA ASP A 324 -23.44 -14.87 45.47
C ASP A 324 -24.31 -14.58 46.69
N TYR A 325 -25.09 -15.57 47.12
CA TYR A 325 -26.16 -15.29 48.07
C TYR A 325 -26.32 -16.38 49.11
N LYS A 326 -26.51 -15.97 50.36
CA LYS A 326 -27.08 -16.83 51.38
C LYS A 326 -28.60 -16.88 51.29
N THR A 327 -29.20 -15.72 51.10
CA THR A 327 -30.63 -15.57 50.82
C THR A 327 -30.78 -14.80 49.52
N LYS A 328 -31.43 -15.41 48.54
CA LYS A 328 -31.67 -14.78 47.24
C LYS A 328 -32.63 -13.60 47.41
N LEU A 329 -32.33 -12.47 46.77
CA LEU A 329 -33.29 -11.37 46.64
C LEU A 329 -34.56 -11.86 45.93
N ALA A 330 -35.71 -11.30 46.28
CA ALA A 330 -36.95 -11.64 45.60
C ALA A 330 -36.94 -11.03 44.18
N ASP A 331 -37.47 -11.76 43.19
CA ASP A 331 -37.51 -11.30 41.79
C ASP A 331 -38.12 -9.89 41.65
N ARG A 332 -39.17 -9.58 42.44
CA ARG A 332 -39.79 -8.24 42.47
C ARG A 332 -38.83 -7.13 42.90
N ASP A 333 -37.92 -7.43 43.81
CA ASP A 333 -36.97 -6.45 44.33
C ASP A 333 -35.85 -6.23 43.31
N VAL A 334 -35.42 -7.28 42.60
CA VAL A 334 -34.51 -7.19 41.44
C VAL A 334 -35.15 -6.36 40.33
N GLU A 335 -36.38 -6.68 39.91
CA GLU A 335 -37.14 -5.90 38.92
C GLU A 335 -37.25 -4.42 39.31
N ALA A 336 -37.39 -4.13 40.62
CA ALA A 336 -37.44 -2.76 41.11
C ALA A 336 -36.08 -2.05 41.01
N MET A 337 -34.96 -2.76 41.25
CA MET A 337 -33.61 -2.21 41.06
C MET A 337 -33.36 -1.89 39.59
N GLU A 338 -33.58 -2.86 38.70
CA GLU A 338 -33.41 -2.69 37.24
C GLU A 338 -34.23 -1.51 36.72
N GLN A 339 -35.50 -1.38 37.16
CA GLN A 339 -36.33 -0.25 36.76
C GLN A 339 -35.74 1.10 37.17
N ARG A 340 -35.03 1.19 38.30
CA ARG A 340 -34.37 2.45 38.71
C ARG A 340 -33.19 2.81 37.83
N PHE A 341 -32.41 1.83 37.40
CA PHE A 341 -31.30 2.05 36.47
C PHE A 341 -31.83 2.42 35.08
N ARG A 342 -32.86 1.74 34.59
CA ARG A 342 -33.53 2.09 33.31
C ARG A 342 -34.17 3.48 33.31
N ASP A 343 -34.73 3.91 34.43
CA ASP A 343 -35.34 5.25 34.55
C ASP A 343 -34.31 6.36 34.85
N ALA A 344 -33.02 6.01 35.05
CA ALA A 344 -31.99 6.97 35.39
C ALA A 344 -31.68 7.89 34.20
N SER A 345 -31.62 9.20 34.45
CA SER A 345 -31.21 10.18 33.43
C SER A 345 -29.70 10.33 33.46
N VAL A 346 -29.01 9.34 32.92
CA VAL A 346 -27.56 9.35 32.76
C VAL A 346 -27.27 9.75 31.32
N ASN A 347 -26.71 10.95 31.14
CA ASN A 347 -26.34 11.42 29.81
C ASN A 347 -25.23 10.52 29.25
N THR A 348 -25.61 9.58 28.39
CA THR A 348 -24.73 8.58 27.79
C THR A 348 -23.65 9.18 26.91
N THR A 349 -23.88 10.41 26.41
CA THR A 349 -22.86 11.16 25.65
C THR A 349 -21.71 11.72 26.50
N THR A 350 -21.83 11.73 27.83
CA THR A 350 -20.82 12.34 28.72
C THR A 350 -19.55 11.48 28.73
N GLY A 351 -18.48 11.97 28.10
CA GLY A 351 -17.18 11.28 28.01
C GLY A 351 -16.88 10.67 26.63
N VAL A 352 -17.89 10.60 25.77
CA VAL A 352 -17.83 10.19 24.36
C VAL A 352 -18.14 11.37 23.42
N ASP A 353 -18.04 12.62 23.90
CA ASP A 353 -18.25 13.85 23.10
C ASP A 353 -17.43 13.86 21.79
N ALA A 354 -16.28 13.16 21.77
CA ALA A 354 -15.43 13.02 20.58
C ALA A 354 -16.01 12.06 19.51
N VAL A 355 -16.84 11.08 19.93
CA VAL A 355 -17.51 10.10 19.07
C VAL A 355 -18.50 10.79 18.13
N PHE A 356 -19.22 11.80 18.63
CA PHE A 356 -20.31 12.45 17.90
C PHE A 356 -19.88 13.71 17.13
N GLU A 357 -18.67 14.23 17.37
CA GLU A 357 -18.20 15.49 16.75
C GLU A 357 -18.14 15.44 15.22
N ASN A 358 -18.10 14.25 14.61
CA ASN A 358 -18.04 14.07 13.15
C ASN A 358 -19.32 13.51 12.50
N GLY A 359 -20.39 13.27 13.28
CA GLY A 359 -21.67 12.74 12.75
C GLY A 359 -21.60 11.30 12.25
N THR A 360 -20.67 10.51 12.80
CA THR A 360 -20.51 9.07 12.55
C THR A 360 -21.64 8.27 13.17
N VAL A 361 -22.06 8.62 14.38
CA VAL A 361 -23.23 8.07 15.08
C VAL A 361 -24.28 9.15 15.28
N ASP A 362 -25.55 8.81 15.03
CA ASP A 362 -26.68 9.66 15.39
C ASP A 362 -26.90 9.56 16.91
N GLU A 363 -26.58 10.62 17.65
CA GLU A 363 -26.77 10.73 19.11
C GLU A 363 -28.19 10.31 19.56
N SER A 364 -29.20 10.40 18.70
CA SER A 364 -30.55 9.94 19.04
C SER A 364 -30.73 8.41 19.09
N GLN A 365 -29.73 7.66 18.63
CA GLN A 365 -29.71 6.20 18.70
C GLN A 365 -29.16 5.70 20.04
N VAL A 366 -28.24 6.43 20.66
CA VAL A 366 -27.75 6.12 22.01
C VAL A 366 -28.83 6.49 23.03
N ARG A 367 -29.20 5.53 23.89
CA ARG A 367 -30.34 5.67 24.79
C ARG A 367 -29.91 6.21 26.15
N ASP A 368 -30.74 7.06 26.75
CA ASP A 368 -30.61 7.41 28.16
C ASP A 368 -31.04 6.23 29.04
N GLY A 369 -30.27 5.96 30.09
CA GLY A 369 -30.55 4.87 31.03
C GLY A 369 -29.32 3.99 31.25
N ILE A 370 -29.46 3.02 32.13
CA ILE A 370 -28.54 1.90 32.29
C ILE A 370 -29.38 0.64 32.38
N ASP A 371 -29.06 -0.42 31.63
CA ASP A 371 -29.63 -1.74 31.87
C ASP A 371 -28.79 -2.50 32.90
N LEU A 372 -29.43 -2.93 33.98
CA LEU A 372 -28.77 -3.64 35.07
C LEU A 372 -29.08 -5.14 34.93
N HIS A 373 -28.06 -5.94 34.68
CA HIS A 373 -28.16 -7.39 34.53
C HIS A 373 -27.73 -8.08 35.82
N VAL A 374 -28.70 -8.54 36.63
CA VAL A 374 -28.41 -9.23 37.89
C VAL A 374 -28.35 -10.74 37.69
N TYR A 375 -27.17 -11.31 37.80
CA TYR A 375 -26.91 -12.74 37.78
C TYR A 375 -26.73 -13.30 39.19
N PHE A 376 -27.35 -14.44 39.48
CA PHE A 376 -27.13 -15.16 40.74
C PHE A 376 -26.34 -16.43 40.43
N ASP A 377 -25.10 -16.49 40.91
CA ASP A 377 -24.20 -17.62 40.66
C ASP A 377 -24.34 -18.70 41.74
N ASP A 378 -23.64 -18.55 42.87
CA ASP A 378 -23.57 -19.57 43.91
C ASP A 378 -24.47 -19.27 45.13
N GLU A 379 -25.15 -20.32 45.63
CA GLU A 379 -25.72 -20.29 46.98
C GLU A 379 -24.62 -20.52 48.01
N LEU A 380 -24.42 -19.55 48.90
CA LEU A 380 -23.37 -19.58 49.91
C LEU A 380 -23.66 -20.63 51.01
N GLU A 381 -22.73 -21.56 51.18
CA GLU A 381 -22.73 -22.46 52.33
C GLU A 381 -22.03 -21.78 53.51
N CYS A 382 -22.86 -21.23 54.41
CA CYS A 382 -22.38 -20.50 55.58
C CYS A 382 -22.39 -21.37 56.84
N ASP A 383 -21.38 -22.23 57.03
CA ASP A 383 -21.22 -23.13 58.17
C ASP A 383 -19.95 -22.87 59.01
N GLY A 384 -19.74 -21.61 59.39
CA GLY A 384 -18.83 -21.21 60.48
C GLY A 384 -17.83 -20.13 60.10
N THR A 385 -16.94 -19.73 61.01
CA THR A 385 -15.93 -18.69 60.73
C THR A 385 -14.75 -19.25 59.93
N THR A 386 -14.63 -18.91 58.66
CA THR A 386 -13.48 -19.23 57.79
C THR A 386 -12.53 -18.04 57.66
N GLU A 387 -11.21 -18.29 57.64
CA GLU A 387 -10.25 -17.26 57.24
C GLU A 387 -10.40 -17.01 55.72
N PRO A 388 -10.29 -15.75 55.25
CA PRO A 388 -10.60 -15.39 53.87
C PRO A 388 -9.69 -16.11 52.85
N PRO A 389 -10.19 -16.48 51.66
CA PRO A 389 -9.34 -16.73 50.50
C PRO A 389 -8.49 -15.48 50.21
N GLN A 390 -7.33 -15.66 49.56
CA GLN A 390 -6.35 -14.60 49.31
C GLN A 390 -6.79 -13.57 48.25
N GLU A 391 -7.96 -12.99 48.40
CA GLU A 391 -8.46 -11.91 47.57
C GLU A 391 -8.94 -10.81 48.51
N VAL A 392 -8.21 -9.70 48.51
CA VAL A 392 -8.33 -8.53 49.39
C VAL A 392 -7.68 -8.68 50.79
N PRO A 393 -6.49 -8.09 51.03
CA PRO A 393 -5.88 -8.04 52.36
C PRO A 393 -6.69 -7.15 53.32
N GLY A 394 -7.45 -7.73 54.25
CA GLY A 394 -8.01 -7.01 55.42
C GLY A 394 -9.48 -7.25 55.76
N THR A 395 -10.26 -7.93 54.92
CA THR A 395 -11.67 -8.28 55.19
C THR A 395 -11.77 -9.63 55.90
N ILE A 396 -12.52 -9.71 57.01
CA ILE A 396 -12.85 -10.97 57.69
C ILE A 396 -14.19 -11.45 57.15
N ASP A 397 -14.18 -12.56 56.41
CA ASP A 397 -15.34 -13.42 56.23
C ASP A 397 -15.63 -14.12 57.58
N ARG A 398 -16.88 -14.11 58.01
CA ARG A 398 -17.36 -14.99 59.08
C ARG A 398 -18.62 -15.69 58.61
N GLY A 399 -18.46 -16.66 57.73
CA GLY A 399 -19.52 -17.62 57.54
C GLY A 399 -19.32 -18.56 56.38
N CYS A 400 -18.95 -18.00 55.23
CA CYS A 400 -19.42 -18.52 53.96
C CYS A 400 -18.25 -18.97 53.09
N SER A 401 -18.11 -20.29 52.94
CA SER A 401 -17.19 -20.89 51.98
C SER A 401 -17.93 -21.30 50.71
N GLY A 402 -17.33 -21.03 49.54
CA GLY A 402 -17.97 -21.17 48.22
C GLY A 402 -18.09 -19.80 47.53
N GLY A 403 -18.50 -19.80 46.26
CA GLY A 403 -18.57 -18.59 45.43
C GLY A 403 -17.32 -18.40 44.58
N GLY A 404 -17.45 -18.69 43.27
CA GLY A 404 -16.48 -18.29 42.26
C GLY A 404 -16.58 -16.81 41.93
N HIS A 405 -15.55 -16.27 41.30
CA HIS A 405 -15.64 -15.03 40.54
C HIS A 405 -15.24 -15.40 39.11
N ASP A 406 -16.14 -16.13 38.47
CA ASP A 406 -15.83 -16.82 37.22
C ASP A 406 -16.13 -15.91 36.01
N ASN A 407 -16.99 -14.89 36.18
CA ASN A 407 -17.37 -13.96 35.12
C ASN A 407 -16.51 -12.68 35.16
N VAL A 408 -15.37 -12.72 34.48
CA VAL A 408 -14.55 -11.52 34.24
C VAL A 408 -15.43 -10.43 33.59
N GLY A 409 -15.36 -9.18 34.06
CA GLY A 409 -16.15 -8.05 33.55
C GLY A 409 -17.46 -7.78 34.30
N TYR A 410 -17.87 -8.66 35.22
CA TYR A 410 -19.01 -8.40 36.11
C TYR A 410 -18.55 -7.65 37.37
N TYR A 411 -19.40 -6.79 37.91
CA TYR A 411 -19.30 -6.36 39.31
C TYR A 411 -19.74 -7.50 40.21
N TYR A 412 -19.09 -7.65 41.36
CA TYR A 412 -19.30 -8.80 42.21
C TYR A 412 -19.84 -8.44 43.59
N GLY A 413 -20.93 -9.09 44.00
CA GLY A 413 -21.57 -8.87 45.29
C GLY A 413 -21.78 -10.16 46.07
N ARG A 414 -21.69 -10.09 47.39
CA ARG A 414 -22.04 -11.19 48.29
C ARG A 414 -23.14 -10.78 49.25
N ILE A 415 -24.24 -11.53 49.29
CA ILE A 415 -25.33 -11.36 50.25
C ILE A 415 -25.16 -12.41 51.36
N VAL A 416 -24.77 -12.00 52.56
CA VAL A 416 -24.45 -12.87 53.71
C VAL A 416 -25.40 -12.61 54.89
N GLU A 417 -25.44 -13.44 55.94
CA GLU A 417 -26.34 -13.17 57.09
C GLU A 417 -25.87 -12.00 57.98
N GLU A 418 -24.56 -11.75 58.08
CA GLU A 418 -23.96 -10.70 58.92
C GLU A 418 -22.60 -10.29 58.36
N VAL A 419 -22.31 -8.98 58.33
CA VAL A 419 -20.99 -8.44 57.93
C VAL A 419 -20.26 -7.89 59.16
N ASN A 420 -19.02 -8.33 59.39
CA ASN A 420 -18.23 -7.95 60.58
C ASN A 420 -16.85 -7.41 60.18
N VAL A 421 -16.64 -6.11 60.36
CA VAL A 421 -15.37 -5.45 59.99
C VAL A 421 -14.41 -5.40 61.21
N PRO A 422 -13.23 -6.04 61.13
CA PRO A 422 -12.40 -6.36 62.31
C PRO A 422 -11.85 -5.13 63.05
N ASP A 423 -11.58 -4.07 62.31
CA ASP A 423 -10.91 -2.87 62.80
C ASP A 423 -11.88 -1.82 63.38
N ASN A 424 -13.19 -2.01 63.19
CA ASN A 424 -14.23 -1.08 63.65
C ASN A 424 -15.12 -1.63 64.78
N GLY A 425 -15.17 -2.95 64.97
CA GLY A 425 -15.94 -3.59 66.04
C GLY A 425 -17.46 -3.34 65.97
N MET A 426 -17.96 -2.92 64.81
CA MET A 426 -19.37 -2.70 64.50
C MET A 426 -19.85 -3.81 63.56
N GLU A 427 -21.05 -4.33 63.84
CA GLU A 427 -21.84 -5.07 62.86
C GLU A 427 -22.35 -4.04 61.85
N GLU A 428 -21.89 -4.11 60.60
CA GLU A 428 -22.31 -3.21 59.53
C GLU A 428 -23.36 -3.92 58.66
N ALA A 429 -24.29 -3.14 58.10
CA ALA A 429 -25.30 -3.69 57.20
C ALA A 429 -24.72 -4.03 55.83
N GLY A 430 -23.61 -3.41 55.42
CA GLY A 430 -22.90 -3.68 54.19
C GLY A 430 -21.50 -3.05 54.20
N PHE A 431 -20.70 -3.38 53.19
CA PHE A 431 -19.39 -2.77 52.94
C PHE A 431 -18.98 -2.96 51.47
N ALA A 432 -18.43 -1.93 50.85
CA ALA A 432 -17.95 -1.94 49.48
C ALA A 432 -16.43 -1.74 49.33
N THR A 433 -15.87 -2.35 48.29
CA THR A 433 -14.51 -2.13 47.78
C THR A 433 -14.58 -1.55 46.36
N THR A 434 -13.46 -1.48 45.65
CA THR A 434 -13.39 -0.87 44.32
C THR A 434 -14.24 -1.58 43.26
N ASP A 435 -14.35 -2.91 43.31
CA ASP A 435 -15.05 -3.72 42.28
C ASP A 435 -15.97 -4.80 42.89
N SER A 436 -16.07 -4.84 44.23
CA SER A 436 -16.92 -5.81 44.91
C SER A 436 -17.52 -5.28 46.19
N PHE A 437 -18.65 -5.86 46.62
CA PHE A 437 -19.30 -5.48 47.87
C PHE A 437 -19.92 -6.66 48.63
N TYR A 438 -20.23 -6.39 49.90
CA TYR A 438 -20.92 -7.30 50.81
C TYR A 438 -22.16 -6.62 51.36
N ALA A 439 -23.28 -7.33 51.39
CA ALA A 439 -24.52 -6.88 52.00
C ALA A 439 -25.02 -7.93 53.01
N ALA A 440 -25.42 -7.47 54.20
CA ALA A 440 -26.02 -8.31 55.22
C ALA A 440 -27.52 -8.45 54.98
N ASP A 441 -27.95 -9.69 54.75
CA ASP A 441 -29.34 -10.11 54.69
C ASP A 441 -30.06 -9.79 56.01
N GLN A 442 -31.10 -9.00 55.88
CA GLN A 442 -31.93 -8.61 57.00
C GLN A 442 -33.15 -9.51 57.07
N SER A 443 -33.68 -9.69 58.28
CA SER A 443 -34.92 -10.47 58.51
C SER A 443 -36.15 -10.01 57.70
N ARG A 444 -36.07 -8.86 57.02
CA ARG A 444 -37.03 -8.40 56.02
C ARG A 444 -36.27 -8.04 54.73
N SER A 445 -36.69 -8.66 53.62
CA SER A 445 -36.09 -8.45 52.30
C SER A 445 -36.17 -6.99 51.84
N ASP A 446 -37.17 -6.23 52.31
CA ASP A 446 -37.31 -4.82 51.97
C ASP A 446 -36.21 -3.92 52.56
N VAL A 447 -35.39 -4.44 53.48
CA VAL A 447 -34.19 -3.74 53.98
C VAL A 447 -32.92 -4.23 53.28
N THR A 448 -32.87 -5.49 52.86
CA THR A 448 -31.71 -6.06 52.15
C THR A 448 -31.48 -5.36 50.80
N THR A 449 -32.54 -5.10 50.03
CA THR A 449 -32.41 -4.49 48.68
C THR A 449 -31.85 -3.06 48.71
N PRO A 450 -32.31 -2.13 49.58
CA PRO A 450 -31.68 -0.82 49.71
C PRO A 450 -30.21 -0.88 50.16
N VAL A 451 -29.83 -1.86 50.99
CA VAL A 451 -28.43 -2.06 51.38
C VAL A 451 -27.60 -2.52 50.17
N VAL A 452 -28.09 -3.48 49.37
CA VAL A 452 -27.42 -3.89 48.14
C VAL A 452 -27.23 -2.71 47.19
N MET A 453 -28.27 -1.88 46.99
CA MET A 453 -28.14 -0.66 46.18
C MET A 453 -27.14 0.33 46.78
N HIS A 454 -27.14 0.53 48.10
CA HIS A 454 -26.20 1.45 48.75
C HIS A 454 -24.74 1.03 48.49
N GLU A 455 -24.42 -0.24 48.70
CA GLU A 455 -23.06 -0.74 48.48
C GLU A 455 -22.69 -0.78 46.99
N LEU A 456 -23.63 -1.09 46.12
CA LEU A 456 -23.45 -0.99 44.67
C LEU A 456 -23.11 0.46 44.26
N GLY A 457 -23.75 1.46 44.88
CA GLY A 457 -23.45 2.88 44.63
C GLY A 457 -21.99 3.23 44.89
N HIS A 458 -21.39 2.69 45.95
CA HIS A 458 -19.94 2.85 46.19
C HIS A 458 -19.08 2.15 45.13
N VAL A 459 -19.42 0.93 44.74
CA VAL A 459 -18.70 0.20 43.68
C VAL A 459 -18.74 0.98 42.36
N LEU A 460 -19.88 1.63 42.08
CA LEU A 460 -20.09 2.50 40.93
C LEU A 460 -19.51 3.92 41.10
N GLY A 461 -18.83 4.20 42.22
CA GLY A 461 -17.99 5.39 42.38
C GLY A 461 -18.60 6.54 43.17
N ILE A 462 -19.74 6.36 43.82
CA ILE A 462 -20.37 7.43 44.62
C ILE A 462 -19.66 7.60 45.96
N TYR A 463 -18.98 8.74 46.13
CA TYR A 463 -18.21 9.07 47.35
C TYR A 463 -18.30 10.57 47.73
N ALA A 464 -19.29 11.29 47.21
CA ALA A 464 -19.49 12.71 47.46
C ALA A 464 -19.74 13.04 48.95
N ALA A 465 -19.73 14.33 49.30
CA ALA A 465 -20.14 14.76 50.63
C ALA A 465 -21.60 14.36 50.90
N GLY A 466 -21.98 14.04 52.13
CA GLY A 466 -23.34 13.61 52.46
C GLY A 466 -23.64 12.12 52.27
N VAL A 467 -22.84 11.41 51.46
CA VAL A 467 -22.79 9.94 51.43
C VAL A 467 -22.40 9.40 52.80
N ASP A 468 -22.96 8.26 53.20
CA ASP A 468 -22.72 7.61 54.50
C ASP A 468 -22.96 8.52 55.72
N SER A 469 -23.88 9.47 55.57
CA SER A 469 -24.11 10.50 56.56
C SER A 469 -25.58 10.60 56.96
N HIS A 470 -25.81 11.16 58.15
CA HIS A 470 -27.12 11.65 58.58
C HIS A 470 -27.18 13.18 58.49
N GLU A 471 -26.29 13.82 57.71
CA GLU A 471 -26.14 15.27 57.65
C GLU A 471 -27.36 15.95 57.00
N PHE A 472 -27.90 15.33 55.95
CA PHE A 472 -28.98 15.88 55.13
C PHE A 472 -30.30 15.13 55.36
N ASP A 473 -31.42 15.84 55.37
CA ASP A 473 -32.74 15.19 55.34
C ASP A 473 -32.92 14.47 53.99
N HIS A 474 -33.68 13.36 53.95
CA HIS A 474 -33.89 12.61 52.70
C HIS A 474 -34.57 13.45 51.61
N ASP A 475 -35.42 14.42 51.99
CA ASP A 475 -36.05 15.32 51.02
C ASP A 475 -35.04 16.31 50.38
N GLU A 476 -33.87 16.51 51.00
CA GLU A 476 -32.77 17.36 50.48
C GLU A 476 -31.77 16.56 49.64
N TYR A 477 -31.49 15.31 50.02
CA TYR A 477 -30.64 14.38 49.27
C TYR A 477 -31.33 13.00 49.18
N PRO A 478 -32.22 12.81 48.18
CA PRO A 478 -33.02 11.60 48.03
C PRO A 478 -32.24 10.47 47.38
N SER A 479 -31.32 9.88 48.15
CA SER A 479 -30.46 8.78 47.71
C SER A 479 -30.48 7.62 48.71
N VAL A 480 -30.24 6.39 48.24
CA VAL A 480 -29.90 5.27 49.14
C VAL A 480 -28.57 5.51 49.87
N MET A 481 -27.72 6.40 49.36
CA MET A 481 -26.44 6.78 49.97
C MET A 481 -26.60 7.62 51.26
N ASN A 482 -27.80 8.15 51.52
CA ASN A 482 -28.14 8.94 52.71
C ASN A 482 -28.68 8.03 53.82
N TYR A 483 -28.09 8.04 55.02
CA TYR A 483 -28.55 7.21 56.14
C TYR A 483 -29.91 7.64 56.73
N ASN A 484 -30.40 8.85 56.41
CA ASN A 484 -31.78 9.26 56.72
C ASN A 484 -32.80 8.74 55.70
N SER A 485 -32.38 8.01 54.66
CA SER A 485 -33.25 7.48 53.61
C SER A 485 -34.23 6.43 54.17
N PRO A 486 -35.52 6.48 53.77
CA PRO A 486 -36.47 5.45 54.17
C PRO A 486 -36.00 4.07 53.69
N VAL A 487 -36.13 3.04 54.54
CA VAL A 487 -35.82 1.65 54.19
C VAL A 487 -36.69 1.07 53.05
N THR A 488 -37.60 1.85 52.47
CA THR A 488 -38.40 1.46 51.30
C THR A 488 -38.02 2.25 50.04
N PHE A 489 -37.09 3.20 50.17
CA PHE A 489 -36.58 3.98 49.06
C PHE A 489 -35.53 3.16 48.32
N LEU A 490 -35.54 3.29 47.00
CA LEU A 490 -34.68 2.55 46.09
C LEU A 490 -34.35 3.51 44.93
N GLY A 491 -33.08 3.85 44.76
CA GLY A 491 -32.58 4.78 43.74
C GLY A 491 -31.47 5.68 44.29
N TYR A 492 -30.77 6.35 43.39
CA TYR A 492 -29.83 7.41 43.73
C TYR A 492 -30.42 8.77 43.39
N SER A 493 -29.77 9.84 43.84
CA SER A 493 -30.27 11.18 43.58
C SER A 493 -29.92 11.67 42.17
N ASP A 494 -30.79 12.52 41.61
CA ASP A 494 -30.64 13.19 40.30
C ASP A 494 -30.16 14.65 40.42
N GLY A 495 -29.81 15.09 41.64
CA GLY A 495 -29.30 16.44 41.90
C GLY A 495 -30.32 17.58 41.73
N THR A 496 -31.61 17.29 41.58
CA THR A 496 -32.62 18.33 41.30
C THR A 496 -33.26 18.97 42.54
N ASN A 497 -32.93 18.52 43.76
CA ASN A 497 -33.63 18.86 45.01
C ASN A 497 -32.97 19.95 45.85
N GLY A 498 -31.99 20.68 45.32
CA GLY A 498 -31.41 21.85 45.97
C GLY A 498 -29.90 21.98 45.75
N ASP A 499 -29.27 22.93 46.43
CA ASP A 499 -27.83 23.17 46.31
C ASP A 499 -26.98 22.07 46.99
N ASP A 500 -27.58 21.32 47.93
CA ASP A 500 -26.95 20.23 48.68
C ASP A 500 -27.32 18.85 48.10
N ASP A 501 -28.06 18.81 46.98
CA ASP A 501 -28.45 17.57 46.32
C ASP A 501 -27.37 17.16 45.29
N HIS A 502 -26.69 16.04 45.55
CA HIS A 502 -25.67 15.50 44.66
C HIS A 502 -26.31 14.68 43.55
N ASP A 503 -25.88 14.89 42.31
CA ASP A 503 -26.30 14.07 41.17
C ASP A 503 -25.48 12.78 41.13
N ASP A 504 -25.93 11.81 41.91
CA ASP A 504 -25.30 10.49 42.02
C ASP A 504 -25.39 9.73 40.70
N TRP A 505 -26.51 9.86 39.97
CA TRP A 505 -26.67 9.21 38.67
C TRP A 505 -25.66 9.74 37.66
N ALA A 506 -25.44 11.06 37.60
CA ALA A 506 -24.38 11.62 36.75
C ALA A 506 -22.98 11.14 37.16
N GLU A 507 -22.72 10.89 38.45
CA GLU A 507 -21.45 10.32 38.90
C GLU A 507 -21.28 8.87 38.43
N ILE A 508 -22.33 8.04 38.52
CA ILE A 508 -22.34 6.67 37.97
C ILE A 508 -22.06 6.69 36.47
N GLY A 509 -22.83 7.47 35.69
CA GLY A 509 -22.66 7.55 34.23
C GLY A 509 -21.27 8.00 33.84
N ALA A 510 -20.73 9.03 34.52
CA ALA A 510 -19.37 9.51 34.28
C ALA A 510 -18.28 8.50 34.71
N ARG A 511 -18.58 7.59 35.65
CA ARG A 511 -17.62 6.57 36.09
C ARG A 511 -17.52 5.43 35.09
N LEU A 512 -18.66 5.00 34.53
CA LEU A 512 -18.73 4.00 33.47
C LEU A 512 -17.89 4.46 32.26
N SER A 513 -18.08 5.71 31.82
CA SER A 513 -17.34 6.28 30.67
C SER A 513 -15.84 6.54 30.90
N ARG A 514 -15.25 6.14 32.04
CA ARG A 514 -13.85 6.44 32.41
C ARG A 514 -12.99 5.22 32.71
N ARG A 515 -13.56 4.01 32.75
CA ARG A 515 -12.78 2.79 32.94
C ARG A 515 -12.52 2.16 31.56
N PRO A 516 -11.31 2.30 30.98
CA PRO A 516 -11.01 1.51 29.79
C PRO A 516 -11.09 0.02 30.14
N TYR A 517 -11.64 -0.79 29.24
CA TYR A 517 -11.54 -2.24 29.29
C TYR A 517 -10.05 -2.63 29.22
N THR A 518 -9.41 -2.78 30.39
CA THR A 518 -8.00 -3.16 30.44
C THR A 518 -7.88 -4.68 30.31
N ASP A 519 -7.91 -5.18 29.07
CA ASP A 519 -7.06 -6.27 28.54
C ASP A 519 -7.81 -7.19 27.53
N PRO A 520 -7.73 -6.92 26.21
CA PRO A 520 -8.24 -7.84 25.18
C PRO A 520 -7.52 -9.22 25.18
N TYR A 521 -6.34 -9.37 25.83
CA TYR A 521 -5.63 -10.65 25.91
C TYR A 521 -6.11 -11.60 27.01
N GLN A 522 -7.04 -11.18 27.88
CA GLN A 522 -7.71 -12.10 28.80
C GLN A 522 -8.90 -12.84 28.16
N ILE A 523 -9.35 -12.39 26.99
CA ILE A 523 -10.41 -13.03 26.22
C ILE A 523 -9.79 -14.09 25.28
N ARG A 524 -9.08 -15.06 25.85
CA ARG A 524 -9.03 -16.38 25.21
C ARG A 524 -10.19 -17.17 25.76
N ASP A 525 -11.06 -17.60 24.87
CA ASP A 525 -12.02 -18.67 25.11
C ASP A 525 -11.33 -19.80 25.92
N GLN A 526 -11.57 -19.83 27.23
CA GLN A 526 -11.03 -20.86 28.12
C GLN A 526 -11.83 -22.16 28.05
N THR A 527 -12.67 -22.36 27.01
CA THR A 527 -13.31 -23.67 26.80
C THR A 527 -12.33 -24.79 26.46
N ASP A 528 -11.03 -24.49 26.23
CA ASP A 528 -10.01 -25.50 25.88
C ASP A 528 -9.05 -25.93 27.02
N GLU A 529 -9.28 -25.57 28.29
CA GLU A 529 -8.48 -26.09 29.43
C GLU A 529 -9.22 -27.11 30.32
N ARG A 530 -10.05 -27.97 29.71
CA ARG A 530 -10.47 -29.23 30.33
C ARG A 530 -9.95 -30.45 29.56
N GLU A 531 -8.65 -30.73 29.69
CA GLU A 531 -8.07 -32.08 29.55
C GLU A 531 -7.37 -32.55 30.83
#